data_AF-A0A7S2QN35-F1
#
_entry.id   AF-A0A7S2QN35-F1
#
_cell.length_a   1.000
_cell.length_b   1.000
_cell.length_c   1.000
_cell.angle_alpha   90.00
_cell.angle_beta   90.00
_cell.angle_gamma   90.00
#
_symmetry.space_group_name_H-M   'P 1'
#
loop_
_entity.id
_entity.type
_entity.pdbx_description
1 polymer ?
#
loop_
_entity_poly.entity_id
_entity_poly.type
_entity_poly.pdbx_seq_one_letter_code
_entity_poly.pdbx_strand_id
1 'polypeptide(L)'
;GKELDVQLSIVNNATLQMFCPDIQPKSSYTISIAASDRVRDGFGQPLEASSMTFETQDLPDVFVEASDSPAYFADFQGDWTVIAGGHHNTFCKHGWGKTCETQPYELRAWPVTRDSLVRAVAQRFNSQHNQLTPMRETTLTAPDQADFQHMGIPASKLLVGPRGHGLFLRQVQRSKGYTTNGFVSVADFGVTLVATSSDKLVAWVTSFDDGRPVAAAEVTLFHVSNNYQATESDVTVVASGLTDASGVVRLASPRVGQ
;
A
#
# COMPACT_ATOMS: atom_id res chain seq x y z
N GLY A 1 -7.31 -4.67 -33.16
CA GLY A 1 -6.58 -4.26 -31.95
C GLY A 1 -5.30 -5.05 -31.85
N LYS A 2 -4.34 -4.61 -31.03
CA LYS A 2 -3.20 -5.46 -30.65
C LYS A 2 -3.72 -6.61 -29.80
N GLU A 3 -3.40 -7.85 -30.15
CA GLU A 3 -3.68 -9.00 -29.27
C GLU A 3 -2.71 -8.96 -28.09
N LEU A 4 -3.22 -9.26 -26.89
CA LEU A 4 -2.43 -9.29 -25.66
C LEU A 4 -2.27 -10.73 -25.20
N ASP A 5 -1.11 -11.04 -24.63
CA ASP A 5 -0.87 -12.34 -24.02
C ASP A 5 -1.67 -12.46 -22.71
N VAL A 6 -2.40 -13.56 -22.57
CA VAL A 6 -3.23 -13.84 -21.39
C VAL A 6 -2.87 -15.20 -20.80
N GLN A 7 -2.85 -15.28 -19.49
CA GLN A 7 -2.78 -16.53 -18.73
C GLN A 7 -4.13 -16.76 -18.06
N LEU A 8 -4.64 -17.99 -18.15
CA LEU A 8 -5.91 -18.38 -17.55
C LEU A 8 -5.66 -19.42 -16.47
N SER A 9 -6.31 -19.25 -15.32
CA SER A 9 -6.36 -20.25 -14.25
C SER A 9 -7.81 -20.51 -13.84
N ILE A 10 -8.10 -21.78 -13.53
CA ILE A 10 -9.40 -22.18 -12.99
C ILE A 10 -9.40 -21.90 -11.49
N VAL A 11 -10.32 -21.05 -11.03
CA VAL A 11 -10.51 -20.78 -9.60
C VAL A 11 -11.47 -21.80 -9.02
N ASN A 12 -12.58 -22.04 -9.71
CA ASN A 12 -13.57 -23.06 -9.38
C ASN A 12 -14.40 -23.41 -10.63
N ASN A 13 -15.40 -24.28 -10.49
CA ASN A 13 -16.21 -24.79 -11.60
C ASN A 13 -17.00 -23.71 -12.39
N ALA A 14 -17.10 -22.48 -11.88
CA ALA A 14 -17.83 -21.38 -12.50
C ALA A 14 -16.99 -20.11 -12.70
N THR A 15 -15.70 -20.13 -12.35
CA THR A 15 -14.85 -18.92 -12.35
C THR A 15 -13.48 -19.20 -12.93
N LEU A 16 -13.13 -18.43 -13.96
CA LEU A 16 -11.78 -18.33 -14.50
C LEU A 16 -11.17 -17.02 -14.02
N GLN A 17 -9.90 -17.07 -13.64
CA GLN A 17 -9.08 -15.89 -13.43
C GLN A 17 -8.20 -15.69 -14.66
N MET A 18 -8.16 -14.45 -15.14
CA MET A 18 -7.32 -14.03 -16.26
C MET A 18 -6.24 -13.09 -15.75
N PHE A 19 -4.99 -13.40 -16.07
CA PHE A 19 -3.84 -12.53 -15.84
C PHE A 19 -3.33 -12.02 -17.19
N CYS A 20 -3.22 -10.71 -17.35
CA CYS A 20 -2.73 -10.07 -18.56
C CYS A 20 -1.79 -8.93 -18.17
N PRO A 21 -0.45 -9.11 -18.29
CA PRO A 21 0.51 -8.13 -17.80
C PRO A 21 0.58 -6.85 -18.64
N ASP A 22 0.06 -6.88 -19.87
CA ASP A 22 0.20 -5.79 -20.84
C ASP A 22 -0.99 -4.83 -20.88
N ILE A 23 -2.02 -5.06 -20.05
CA ILE A 23 -3.17 -4.17 -19.92
C ILE A 23 -2.72 -2.79 -19.39
N GLN A 24 -3.13 -1.74 -20.07
CA GLN A 24 -2.87 -0.34 -19.72
C GLN A 24 -4.06 0.25 -18.97
N PRO A 25 -3.84 1.18 -18.03
CA PRO A 25 -4.92 1.92 -17.35
C PRO A 25 -5.71 2.81 -18.31
N LYS A 26 -6.93 3.22 -17.90
CA LYS A 26 -7.84 4.08 -18.69
C LYS A 26 -7.99 3.68 -20.16
N SER A 27 -7.87 2.38 -20.44
CA SER A 27 -7.90 1.85 -21.79
C SER A 27 -9.07 0.90 -21.94
N SER A 28 -9.69 0.94 -23.13
CA SER A 28 -10.82 0.08 -23.46
C SER A 28 -10.32 -1.21 -24.12
N TYR A 29 -10.81 -2.34 -23.63
CA TYR A 29 -10.46 -3.67 -24.11
C TYR A 29 -11.72 -4.47 -24.41
N THR A 30 -11.61 -5.38 -25.37
CA THR A 30 -12.65 -6.36 -25.67
C THR A 30 -12.10 -7.75 -25.40
N ILE A 31 -12.78 -8.49 -24.53
CA ILE A 31 -12.59 -9.94 -24.37
C ILE A 31 -13.58 -10.62 -25.30
N SER A 32 -13.08 -11.54 -26.12
CA SER A 32 -13.90 -12.38 -26.97
C SER A 32 -13.62 -13.85 -26.64
N ILE A 33 -14.69 -14.60 -26.40
CA ILE A 33 -14.65 -16.03 -26.12
C ILE A 33 -15.25 -16.73 -27.33
N ALA A 34 -14.46 -17.57 -28.00
CA ALA A 34 -14.94 -18.35 -29.12
C ALA A 34 -15.88 -19.47 -28.65
N ALA A 35 -16.88 -19.80 -29.47
CA ALA A 35 -17.73 -20.95 -29.24
C ALA A 35 -16.91 -22.26 -29.22
N SER A 36 -17.35 -23.23 -28.42
CA SER A 36 -16.66 -24.53 -28.29
C SER A 36 -17.60 -25.64 -27.86
N ASP A 37 -17.68 -26.71 -28.67
CA ASP A 37 -18.42 -27.92 -28.33
C ASP A 37 -17.72 -28.79 -27.26
N ARG A 38 -16.45 -28.48 -26.96
CA ARG A 38 -15.62 -29.20 -25.99
C ARG A 38 -15.81 -28.67 -24.57
N VAL A 39 -16.26 -27.42 -24.43
CA VAL A 39 -16.56 -26.80 -23.15
C VAL A 39 -18.07 -26.85 -22.97
N ARG A 40 -18.54 -27.40 -21.85
CA ARG A 40 -19.96 -27.54 -21.56
C ARG A 40 -20.29 -26.93 -20.21
N ASP A 41 -21.46 -26.34 -20.11
CA ASP A 41 -21.99 -25.81 -18.86
C ASP A 41 -22.52 -26.93 -17.94
N GLY A 42 -23.07 -26.54 -16.78
CA GLY A 42 -23.65 -27.47 -15.81
C GLY A 42 -24.89 -28.24 -16.31
N PHE A 43 -25.44 -27.86 -17.47
CA PHE A 43 -26.58 -28.51 -18.12
C PHE A 43 -26.15 -29.31 -19.36
N GLY A 44 -24.85 -29.38 -19.65
CA GLY A 44 -24.29 -30.09 -20.79
C GLY A 44 -24.42 -29.35 -22.13
N GLN A 45 -24.81 -28.06 -22.13
CA GLN A 45 -24.88 -27.24 -23.34
C GLN A 45 -23.47 -26.77 -23.74
N PRO A 46 -23.16 -26.70 -25.05
CA PRO A 46 -21.86 -26.21 -25.53
C PRO A 46 -21.66 -24.73 -25.22
N LEU A 47 -20.41 -24.30 -25.12
CA LEU A 47 -20.07 -22.89 -24.92
C LEU A 47 -20.41 -22.10 -26.19
N GLU A 48 -21.27 -21.08 -26.04
CA GLU A 48 -21.56 -20.13 -27.10
C GLU A 48 -20.50 -19.02 -27.18
N ALA A 49 -20.34 -18.45 -28.38
CA ALA A 49 -19.47 -17.31 -28.57
C ALA A 49 -20.02 -16.10 -27.81
N SER A 50 -19.16 -15.40 -27.08
CA SER A 50 -19.55 -14.20 -26.35
C SER A 50 -18.43 -13.16 -26.37
N SER A 51 -18.81 -11.90 -26.17
CA SER A 51 -17.84 -10.81 -26.09
C SER A 51 -18.29 -9.77 -25.09
N MET A 52 -17.34 -9.17 -24.39
CA MET A 52 -17.54 -8.07 -23.47
C MET A 52 -16.48 -7.01 -23.73
N THR A 53 -16.91 -5.76 -23.76
CA THR A 53 -15.99 -4.60 -23.68
C THR A 53 -15.98 -4.10 -22.26
N PHE A 54 -14.79 -3.80 -21.75
CA PHE A 54 -14.60 -3.16 -20.46
C PHE A 54 -13.56 -2.05 -20.59
N GLU A 55 -13.60 -1.10 -19.67
CA GLU A 55 -12.57 -0.10 -19.51
C GLU A 55 -11.83 -0.41 -18.22
N THR A 56 -10.50 -0.42 -18.29
CA THR A 56 -9.68 -0.53 -17.09
C THR A 56 -9.83 0.73 -16.27
N GLN A 57 -9.89 0.59 -14.96
CA GLN A 57 -9.88 1.74 -14.08
C GLN A 57 -8.61 2.58 -14.26
N ASP A 58 -8.71 3.84 -13.87
CA ASP A 58 -7.54 4.66 -13.64
C ASP A 58 -6.68 4.02 -12.56
N LEU A 59 -5.37 4.08 -12.74
CA LEU A 59 -4.51 3.79 -11.60
C LEU A 59 -4.60 4.99 -10.65
N PRO A 60 -4.73 4.76 -9.35
CA PRO A 60 -4.65 5.86 -8.39
C PRO A 60 -3.34 6.63 -8.60
N ASP A 61 -3.45 7.96 -8.61
CA ASP A 61 -2.41 8.87 -9.07
C ASP A 61 -1.03 8.61 -8.45
N VAL A 62 -0.96 8.09 -7.23
CA VAL A 62 0.33 7.80 -6.58
C VAL A 62 0.17 6.91 -5.34
N PHE A 63 1.17 6.06 -5.08
CA PHE A 63 1.46 5.43 -3.79
C PHE A 63 0.23 5.04 -2.95
N VAL A 64 -0.52 4.05 -3.40
CA VAL A 64 -1.67 3.51 -2.65
C VAL A 64 -1.22 3.13 -1.24
N GLU A 65 -1.73 3.83 -0.22
CA GLU A 65 -1.67 3.30 1.15
C GLU A 65 -2.54 2.04 1.19
N ALA A 66 -2.19 1.05 2.01
CA ALA A 66 -3.00 -0.16 2.15
C ALA A 66 -4.48 0.11 2.47
N SER A 67 -4.80 1.30 3.00
CA SER A 67 -6.15 1.78 3.30
C SER A 67 -6.93 2.36 2.11
N ASP A 68 -6.26 2.83 1.06
CA ASP A 68 -6.88 3.74 0.07
C ASP A 68 -7.34 3.05 -1.21
N SER A 69 -6.98 1.77 -1.40
CA SER A 69 -7.61 0.92 -2.41
C SER A 69 -7.48 -0.56 -2.02
N PRO A 70 -8.59 -1.32 -1.96
CA PRO A 70 -8.53 -2.78 -1.82
C PRO A 70 -8.00 -3.48 -3.08
N ALA A 71 -7.77 -2.74 -4.17
CA ALA A 71 -7.14 -3.25 -5.39
C ALA A 71 -5.70 -2.71 -5.50
N TYR A 72 -4.76 -3.61 -5.80
CA TYR A 72 -3.33 -3.40 -6.09
C TYR A 72 -2.29 -3.66 -4.98
N PHE A 73 -2.60 -4.52 -4.02
CA PHE A 73 -1.57 -5.39 -3.42
C PHE A 73 -1.71 -6.78 -4.06
N ALA A 74 -1.48 -6.83 -5.37
CA ALA A 74 -1.15 -8.12 -5.97
C ALA A 74 0.20 -8.50 -5.37
N ASP A 75 0.22 -9.61 -4.64
CA ASP A 75 1.43 -10.31 -4.24
C ASP A 75 2.27 -10.60 -5.49
N PHE A 76 3.17 -9.68 -5.83
CA PHE A 76 4.25 -9.94 -6.76
C PHE A 76 5.33 -10.69 -5.98
N GLN A 77 5.06 -11.96 -5.67
CA GLN A 77 6.04 -12.92 -5.13
C GLN A 77 6.85 -12.40 -3.92
N GLY A 78 6.20 -11.75 -2.95
CA GLY A 78 6.86 -11.26 -1.73
C GLY A 78 7.75 -10.03 -1.90
N ASP A 79 7.68 -9.33 -3.04
CA ASP A 79 8.43 -8.08 -3.26
C ASP A 79 7.49 -6.90 -3.52
N TRP A 80 7.75 -5.79 -2.82
CA TRP A 80 6.98 -4.56 -3.00
C TRP A 80 7.17 -4.00 -4.41
N THR A 81 6.13 -3.41 -4.98
CA THR A 81 6.22 -2.67 -6.23
C THR A 81 5.68 -1.28 -5.98
N VAL A 82 6.57 -0.30 -5.87
CA VAL A 82 6.18 1.11 -5.96
C VAL A 82 5.69 1.39 -7.38
N ILE A 83 4.67 2.23 -7.57
CA ILE A 83 4.28 2.70 -8.90
C ILE A 83 4.39 4.22 -8.88
N ALA A 84 5.17 4.78 -9.81
CA ALA A 84 5.33 6.21 -9.98
C ALA A 84 4.72 6.63 -11.33
N GLY A 85 3.63 7.40 -11.29
CA GLY A 85 3.02 7.98 -12.49
C GLY A 85 3.83 9.17 -13.01
N GLY A 86 3.94 9.31 -14.34
CA GLY A 86 4.71 10.37 -14.99
C GLY A 86 3.94 11.69 -15.21
N HIS A 87 2.60 11.66 -15.29
CA HIS A 87 1.84 12.75 -15.93
C HIS A 87 1.50 13.98 -15.07
N HIS A 88 1.81 14.00 -13.77
CA HIS A 88 1.35 15.09 -12.88
C HIS A 88 2.43 15.69 -11.98
N ASN A 89 3.71 15.44 -12.21
CA ASN A 89 4.78 16.10 -11.45
C ASN A 89 5.35 17.36 -12.12
N THR A 90 4.55 17.95 -12.99
CA THR A 90 4.85 19.15 -13.75
C THR A 90 4.54 20.35 -12.85
N PHE A 91 5.51 20.75 -12.02
CA PHE A 91 5.35 21.94 -11.18
C PHE A 91 5.68 23.19 -12.01
N CYS A 92 4.67 23.98 -12.33
CA CYS A 92 4.89 25.27 -12.98
C CYS A 92 5.23 26.29 -11.89
N LYS A 93 6.47 26.82 -11.91
CA LYS A 93 6.87 27.91 -11.00
C LYS A 93 5.88 29.06 -11.17
N HIS A 94 5.32 29.55 -10.06
CA HIS A 94 4.29 30.59 -10.00
C HIS A 94 4.42 31.66 -11.10
N GLY A 95 3.41 31.72 -11.98
CA GLY A 95 3.30 32.70 -13.04
C GLY A 95 2.66 32.10 -14.28
N TRP A 96 1.56 32.70 -14.73
CA TRP A 96 0.90 32.33 -15.98
C TRP A 96 1.91 32.49 -17.13
N GLY A 97 2.47 31.37 -17.60
CA GLY A 97 3.30 31.32 -18.80
C GLY A 97 4.81 31.04 -18.66
N LYS A 98 5.33 30.41 -17.60
CA LYS A 98 6.76 30.01 -17.58
C LYS A 98 7.04 28.57 -17.12
N THR A 99 7.79 27.88 -17.98
CA THR A 99 8.56 26.64 -17.78
C THR A 99 8.08 25.76 -16.65
N CYS A 100 7.25 24.79 -16.98
CA CYS A 100 6.97 23.70 -16.07
C CYS A 100 8.15 22.72 -16.10
N GLU A 101 8.71 22.45 -14.93
CA GLU A 101 9.82 21.51 -14.76
C GLU A 101 9.23 20.20 -14.25
N THR A 102 9.46 19.10 -14.97
CA THR A 102 9.23 17.75 -14.46
C THR A 102 10.30 17.46 -13.41
N GLN A 103 9.89 17.07 -12.20
CA GLN A 103 10.84 16.63 -11.17
C GLN A 103 10.74 15.11 -10.97
N PRO A 104 11.88 14.43 -10.74
CA PRO A 104 11.84 13.03 -10.34
C PRO A 104 11.17 12.87 -8.98
N TYR A 105 10.54 11.72 -8.74
CA TYR A 105 10.06 11.38 -7.41
C TYR A 105 11.23 10.82 -6.60
N GLU A 106 11.48 11.38 -5.42
CA GLU A 106 12.45 10.80 -4.50
C GLU A 106 11.71 9.98 -3.44
N LEU A 107 12.08 8.70 -3.31
CA LEU A 107 11.60 7.84 -2.25
C LEU A 107 12.74 7.64 -1.23
N ARG A 108 12.45 7.94 0.02
CA ARG A 108 13.33 7.66 1.15
C ARG A 108 12.61 6.75 2.14
N ALA A 109 13.35 5.83 2.73
CA ALA A 109 12.82 4.92 3.73
C ALA A 109 13.77 4.79 4.93
N TRP A 110 13.18 4.65 6.11
CA TRP A 110 13.87 4.49 7.39
C TRP A 110 13.25 3.30 8.14
N PRO A 111 14.03 2.29 8.58
CA PRO A 111 13.49 1.29 9.47
C PRO A 111 13.12 1.93 10.80
N VAL A 112 11.97 1.50 11.31
CA VAL A 112 11.46 1.90 12.61
C VAL A 112 11.80 0.78 13.58
N THR A 113 12.68 1.09 14.53
CA THR A 113 13.02 0.22 15.64
C THR A 113 12.19 0.61 16.85
N ARG A 114 12.23 -0.19 17.92
CA ARG A 114 11.59 0.19 19.20
C ARG A 114 12.09 1.55 19.70
N ASP A 115 13.39 1.82 19.55
CA ASP A 115 14.04 3.05 20.00
C ASP A 115 13.67 4.27 19.12
N SER A 116 13.37 4.06 17.83
CA SER A 116 13.00 5.15 16.91
C SER A 116 11.50 5.31 16.69
N LEU A 117 10.66 4.45 17.29
CA LEU A 117 9.22 4.38 17.05
C LEU A 117 8.49 5.70 17.35
N VAL A 118 8.72 6.29 18.51
CA VAL A 118 8.08 7.57 18.91
C VAL A 118 8.44 8.68 17.92
N ARG A 119 9.72 8.79 17.57
CA ARG A 119 10.20 9.73 16.56
C ARG A 119 9.56 9.47 15.20
N ALA A 120 9.48 8.23 14.76
CA ALA A 120 8.87 7.88 13.48
C ALA A 120 7.37 8.24 13.45
N VAL A 121 6.64 8.03 14.55
CA VAL A 121 5.22 8.42 14.68
C VAL A 121 5.05 9.92 14.56
N ALA A 122 5.90 10.72 15.24
CA ALA A 122 5.88 12.18 15.09
C ALA A 122 6.19 12.58 13.63
N GLN A 123 7.19 11.96 13.03
CA GLN A 123 7.63 12.26 11.66
C GLN A 123 6.57 11.94 10.61
N ARG A 124 5.66 10.98 10.84
CA ARG A 124 4.49 10.77 9.96
C ARG A 124 3.71 12.07 9.72
N PHE A 125 3.60 12.93 10.73
CA PHE A 125 2.86 14.19 10.69
C PHE A 125 3.75 15.42 10.43
N ASN A 126 5.07 15.23 10.29
CA ASN A 126 6.04 16.28 10.06
C ASN A 126 6.77 16.09 8.73
N SER A 127 6.13 16.47 7.63
CA SER A 127 6.70 16.28 6.29
C SER A 127 7.90 17.17 5.99
N GLN A 128 8.07 18.29 6.69
CA GLN A 128 9.08 19.30 6.36
C GLN A 128 10.45 19.02 6.98
N HIS A 129 10.51 18.27 8.09
CA HIS A 129 11.74 18.13 8.88
C HIS A 129 11.99 16.68 9.31
N ASN A 130 12.38 15.82 8.37
CA ASN A 130 12.82 14.47 8.70
C ASN A 130 14.16 14.49 9.44
N GLN A 131 14.11 14.19 10.74
CA GLN A 131 15.28 14.10 11.61
C GLN A 131 15.87 12.68 11.70
N LEU A 132 15.28 11.72 10.99
CA LEU A 132 15.81 10.37 10.89
C LEU A 132 16.90 10.33 9.81
N THR A 133 18.03 9.69 10.10
CA THR A 133 19.10 9.47 9.11
C THR A 133 18.67 8.36 8.14
N PRO A 134 18.53 8.64 6.84
CA PRO A 134 18.10 7.62 5.87
C PRO A 134 19.12 6.50 5.81
N MET A 135 18.65 5.25 5.89
CA MET A 135 19.51 4.09 5.67
C MET A 135 19.71 3.82 4.20
N ARG A 136 18.71 4.12 3.37
CA ARG A 136 18.78 4.01 1.93
C ARG A 136 17.91 5.08 1.28
N GLU A 137 18.54 5.88 0.44
CA GLU A 137 17.86 6.75 -0.50
C GLU A 137 17.72 6.00 -1.81
N THR A 138 16.51 5.96 -2.37
CA THR A 138 16.31 5.43 -3.71
C THR A 138 15.50 6.45 -4.51
N THR A 139 16.20 7.14 -5.40
CA THR A 139 15.56 8.08 -6.33
C THR A 139 14.88 7.30 -7.44
N LEU A 140 13.58 7.54 -7.64
CA LEU A 140 12.84 7.07 -8.80
C LEU A 140 12.64 8.23 -9.77
N THR A 141 13.48 8.27 -10.80
CA THR A 141 13.25 9.19 -11.90
C THR A 141 12.24 8.57 -12.85
N ALA A 142 11.00 9.08 -12.83
CA ALA A 142 10.07 8.81 -13.91
C ALA A 142 10.65 9.43 -15.19
N PRO A 143 10.72 8.70 -16.32
CA PRO A 143 11.23 9.28 -17.56
C PRO A 143 10.31 10.42 -18.04
N ASP A 144 10.92 11.44 -18.63
CA ASP A 144 10.28 12.73 -18.95
C ASP A 144 9.05 12.66 -19.88
N GLN A 145 8.72 11.51 -20.50
CA GLN A 145 7.71 11.44 -21.58
C GLN A 145 6.93 10.12 -21.70
N ALA A 146 6.84 9.28 -20.66
CA ALA A 146 6.02 8.05 -20.74
C ALA A 146 4.66 8.23 -20.07
N ASP A 147 3.58 7.93 -20.80
CA ASP A 147 2.20 8.15 -20.34
C ASP A 147 1.92 7.47 -19.00
N PHE A 148 2.38 6.24 -18.79
CA PHE A 148 2.46 5.61 -17.48
C PHE A 148 3.59 4.58 -17.51
N GLN A 149 4.44 4.54 -16.48
CA GLN A 149 5.39 3.44 -16.31
C GLN A 149 5.22 2.82 -14.93
N HIS A 150 5.00 1.51 -14.92
CA HIS A 150 5.09 0.69 -13.73
C HIS A 150 6.56 0.62 -13.29
N MET A 151 6.97 1.54 -12.42
CA MET A 151 8.33 1.54 -11.85
C MET A 151 8.35 0.92 -10.45
N GLY A 152 8.30 -0.40 -10.41
CA GLY A 152 8.46 -1.20 -9.19
C GLY A 152 9.86 -1.09 -8.59
N ILE A 153 9.95 -0.63 -7.33
CA ILE A 153 11.11 -0.98 -6.50
C ILE A 153 10.73 -2.16 -5.60
N PRO A 154 11.32 -3.36 -5.84
CA PRO A 154 11.26 -4.49 -4.91
C PRO A 154 11.53 -4.04 -3.46
N ALA A 155 10.71 -4.47 -2.50
CA ALA A 155 11.00 -4.21 -1.09
C ALA A 155 12.36 -4.75 -0.70
N SER A 156 12.76 -5.90 -1.23
CA SER A 156 14.12 -6.43 -1.05
C SER A 156 15.22 -5.42 -1.38
N LYS A 157 14.97 -4.45 -2.27
CA LYS A 157 15.89 -3.34 -2.59
C LYS A 157 15.76 -2.13 -1.66
N LEU A 158 14.70 -2.00 -0.89
CA LEU A 158 14.50 -0.89 0.07
C LEU A 158 14.79 -1.31 1.52
N LEU A 159 14.55 -2.58 1.86
CA LEU A 159 14.54 -3.08 3.22
C LEU A 159 15.85 -3.81 3.52
N VAL A 160 16.60 -3.33 4.52
CA VAL A 160 17.83 -3.98 5.00
C VAL A 160 17.47 -4.80 6.23
N GLY A 161 17.34 -6.12 6.07
CA GLY A 161 17.12 -7.06 7.18
C GLY A 161 17.09 -8.51 6.67
N PRO A 162 17.39 -9.50 7.53
CA PRO A 162 17.59 -10.90 7.12
C PRO A 162 16.35 -11.57 6.50
N ARG A 163 15.19 -10.91 6.49
CA ARG A 163 13.95 -11.39 5.85
C ARG A 163 13.03 -10.29 5.29
N GLY A 164 13.48 -9.03 5.25
CA GLY A 164 12.63 -7.93 4.76
C GLY A 164 11.42 -7.55 5.65
N HIS A 165 11.18 -8.21 6.79
CA HIS A 165 10.10 -7.83 7.72
C HIS A 165 10.46 -6.60 8.56
N GLY A 166 9.47 -5.78 8.90
CA GLY A 166 9.60 -4.63 9.79
C GLY A 166 8.62 -3.50 9.49
N LEU A 167 8.63 -2.48 10.36
CA LEU A 167 7.96 -1.21 10.13
C LEU A 167 8.98 -0.22 9.56
N PHE A 168 8.57 0.55 8.57
CA PHE A 168 9.40 1.55 7.91
C PHE A 168 8.61 2.85 7.79
N LEU A 169 9.27 3.96 8.10
CA LEU A 169 8.78 5.27 7.69
C LEU A 169 9.20 5.46 6.22
N ARG A 170 8.27 5.83 5.36
CA ARG A 170 8.54 6.27 3.99
C ARG A 170 8.36 7.78 3.89
N GLN A 171 9.16 8.42 3.04
CA GLN A 171 8.95 9.78 2.57
C GLN A 171 8.96 9.77 1.06
N VAL A 172 7.94 10.37 0.47
CA VAL A 172 7.85 10.65 -0.95
C VAL A 172 7.99 12.15 -1.13
N GLN A 173 9.02 12.56 -1.85
CA GLN A 173 9.17 13.93 -2.33
C GLN A 173 8.67 13.99 -3.77
N ARG A 174 7.61 14.77 -4.00
CA ARG A 174 7.03 14.98 -5.32
C ARG A 174 7.75 16.15 -6.00
N SER A 175 7.91 17.27 -5.32
CA SER A 175 8.66 18.42 -5.84
C SER A 175 9.34 19.18 -4.70
N LYS A 176 10.16 20.18 -5.03
CA LYS A 176 10.78 21.10 -4.05
C LYS A 176 9.72 21.70 -3.13
N GLY A 177 9.59 21.15 -1.92
CA GLY A 177 8.67 21.62 -0.87
C GLY A 177 7.43 20.75 -0.63
N TYR A 178 7.17 19.74 -1.46
CA TYR A 178 6.04 18.82 -1.28
C TYR A 178 6.52 17.43 -0.97
N THR A 179 6.59 17.15 0.32
CA THR A 179 6.92 15.85 0.90
C THR A 179 5.71 15.27 1.61
N THR A 180 5.57 13.95 1.52
CA THR A 180 4.55 13.19 2.27
C THR A 180 5.23 12.05 2.98
N ASN A 181 4.91 11.88 4.25
CA ASN A 181 5.44 10.80 5.07
C ASN A 181 4.33 9.77 5.32
N GLY A 182 4.69 8.49 5.37
CA GLY A 182 3.75 7.41 5.64
C GLY A 182 4.45 6.22 6.28
N PHE A 183 3.66 5.30 6.83
CA PHE A 183 4.20 4.03 7.32
C PHE A 183 4.01 2.91 6.31
N VAL A 184 4.97 2.01 6.31
CA VAL A 184 5.03 0.81 5.50
C VAL A 184 5.36 -0.33 6.45
N SER A 185 4.51 -1.34 6.51
CA SER A 185 4.73 -2.52 7.36
C SER A 185 4.87 -3.76 6.49
N VAL A 186 5.94 -4.51 6.70
CA VAL A 186 6.11 -5.88 6.23
C VAL A 186 6.01 -6.77 7.46
N ALA A 187 4.83 -7.31 7.72
CA ALA A 187 4.56 -8.10 8.91
C ALA A 187 3.95 -9.44 8.52
N ASP A 188 4.22 -10.46 9.33
CA ASP A 188 3.66 -11.82 9.19
C ASP A 188 2.35 -11.96 9.97
N PHE A 189 1.83 -10.86 10.51
CA PHE A 189 0.64 -10.79 11.33
C PHE A 189 -0.19 -9.55 11.03
N GLY A 190 -1.51 -9.71 11.13
CA GLY A 190 -2.50 -8.64 11.06
C GLY A 190 -3.00 -8.27 12.45
N VAL A 191 -3.50 -7.04 12.56
CA VAL A 191 -4.16 -6.54 13.77
C VAL A 191 -5.56 -6.04 13.40
N THR A 192 -6.58 -6.63 14.01
CA THR A 192 -7.95 -6.13 13.94
C THR A 192 -8.27 -5.37 15.21
N LEU A 193 -8.76 -4.14 15.06
CA LEU A 193 -9.15 -3.28 16.19
C LEU A 193 -10.67 -3.17 16.26
N VAL A 194 -11.24 -3.43 17.44
CA VAL A 194 -12.67 -3.26 17.72
C VAL A 194 -12.84 -2.31 18.89
N ALA A 195 -13.53 -1.19 18.63
CA ALA A 195 -14.01 -0.31 19.70
C ALA A 195 -15.26 -0.93 20.34
N THR A 196 -15.28 -0.98 21.67
CA THR A 196 -16.44 -1.46 22.43
C THR A 196 -17.20 -0.30 23.04
N SER A 197 -18.47 -0.51 23.40
CA SER A 197 -19.32 0.47 24.09
C SER A 197 -18.85 0.89 25.49
N SER A 198 -17.69 0.42 25.95
CA SER A 198 -17.19 0.57 27.32
C SER A 198 -15.89 1.37 27.44
N ASP A 199 -15.61 2.27 26.48
CA ASP A 199 -14.32 2.98 26.37
C ASP A 199 -13.12 2.02 26.37
N LYS A 200 -13.28 0.84 25.76
CA LYS A 200 -12.22 -0.15 25.61
C LYS A 200 -11.99 -0.45 24.14
N LEU A 201 -10.74 -0.46 23.76
CA LEU A 201 -10.27 -0.95 22.48
C LEU A 201 -9.81 -2.40 22.67
N VAL A 202 -10.27 -3.29 21.80
CA VAL A 202 -9.81 -4.67 21.75
C VAL A 202 -8.99 -4.82 20.49
N ALA A 203 -7.74 -5.26 20.64
CA ALA A 203 -6.90 -5.63 19.51
C ALA A 203 -6.81 -7.16 19.45
N TRP A 204 -7.03 -7.72 18.27
CA TRP A 204 -6.84 -9.13 17.98
C TRP A 204 -5.73 -9.29 16.94
N VAL A 205 -4.70 -10.04 17.30
CA VAL A 205 -3.50 -10.24 16.48
C VAL A 205 -3.48 -11.67 15.96
N THR A 206 -3.39 -11.82 14.64
CA THR A 206 -3.43 -13.12 13.94
C THR A 206 -2.31 -13.21 12.92
N SER A 207 -1.73 -14.39 12.73
CA SER A 207 -0.79 -14.63 11.64
C SER A 207 -1.49 -14.49 10.29
N PHE A 208 -0.82 -13.89 9.30
CA PHE A 208 -1.34 -13.83 7.94
C PHE A 208 -1.26 -15.17 7.21
N ASP A 209 -0.29 -16.02 7.56
CA ASP A 209 -0.04 -17.28 6.86
C ASP A 209 -1.18 -18.28 7.05
N ASP A 210 -1.74 -18.33 8.27
CA ASP A 210 -2.71 -19.36 8.64
C ASP A 210 -3.88 -18.86 9.51
N GLY A 211 -3.96 -17.56 9.78
CA GLY A 211 -5.02 -16.95 10.59
C GLY A 211 -4.97 -17.30 12.07
N ARG A 212 -3.95 -18.03 12.57
CA ARG A 212 -3.89 -18.43 13.99
C ARG A 212 -3.60 -17.22 14.89
N PRO A 213 -4.13 -17.21 16.13
CA PRO A 213 -3.85 -16.13 17.06
C PRO A 213 -2.38 -16.06 17.46
N VAL A 214 -1.84 -14.84 17.58
CA VAL A 214 -0.47 -14.58 18.03
C VAL A 214 -0.48 -14.19 19.50
N ALA A 215 -0.02 -15.09 20.36
CA ALA A 215 0.10 -14.84 21.80
C ALA A 215 1.35 -14.02 22.15
N ALA A 216 1.30 -13.30 23.27
CA ALA A 216 2.39 -12.46 23.78
C ALA A 216 2.91 -11.40 22.80
N ALA A 217 2.10 -10.98 21.83
CA ALA A 217 2.39 -9.84 20.97
C ALA A 217 2.19 -8.55 21.76
N GLU A 218 3.18 -7.65 21.69
CA GLU A 218 3.08 -6.32 22.27
C GLU A 218 2.24 -5.41 21.37
N VAL A 219 1.19 -4.84 21.94
CA VAL A 219 0.34 -3.84 21.28
C VAL A 219 0.41 -2.55 22.06
N THR A 220 0.77 -1.47 21.38
CA THR A 220 0.90 -0.14 21.95
C THR A 220 0.06 0.85 21.14
N LEU A 221 -0.82 1.58 21.83
CA LEU A 221 -1.63 2.64 21.27
C LEU A 221 -0.96 4.00 21.52
N PHE A 222 -0.67 4.72 20.45
CA PHE A 222 -0.14 6.07 20.50
C PHE A 222 -1.24 7.10 20.23
N HIS A 223 -1.21 8.23 20.95
CA HIS A 223 -1.95 9.44 20.62
C HIS A 223 -0.98 10.52 20.20
N VAL A 224 -1.30 11.19 19.10
CA VAL A 224 -0.53 12.32 18.59
C VAL A 224 -1.39 13.58 18.75
N SER A 225 -0.99 14.47 19.67
CA SER A 225 -1.76 15.68 20.00
C SER A 225 -1.72 16.74 18.90
N ASN A 226 -0.73 16.65 18.00
CA ASN A 226 -0.55 17.57 16.89
C ASN A 226 -0.38 16.78 15.59
N ASN A 227 -1.27 17.00 14.62
CA ASN A 227 -1.20 16.33 13.31
C ASN A 227 -0.49 17.17 12.23
N TYR A 228 0.14 18.29 12.61
CA TYR A 228 0.88 19.15 11.71
C TYR A 228 2.23 19.54 12.31
N GLN A 229 3.32 19.12 11.65
CA GLN A 229 4.69 19.36 12.14
C GLN A 229 4.92 18.82 13.56
N ALA A 230 4.40 17.62 13.84
CA ALA A 230 4.53 16.99 15.14
C ALA A 230 5.99 16.77 15.55
N THR A 231 6.21 16.78 16.86
CA THR A 231 7.48 16.49 17.53
C THR A 231 7.33 15.25 18.42
N GLU A 232 8.44 14.72 18.96
CA GLU A 232 8.37 13.57 19.87
C GLU A 232 7.52 13.86 21.13
N SER A 233 7.50 15.11 21.61
CA SER A 233 6.66 15.51 22.75
C SER A 233 5.16 15.51 22.45
N ASP A 234 4.76 15.53 21.18
CA ASP A 234 3.35 15.42 20.78
C ASP A 234 2.86 13.97 20.76
N VAL A 235 3.76 13.00 20.89
CA VAL A 235 3.42 11.57 20.83
C VAL A 235 3.41 11.00 22.24
N THR A 236 2.27 10.46 22.64
CA THR A 236 2.08 9.86 23.96
C THR A 236 1.61 8.42 23.83
N VAL A 237 2.14 7.53 24.69
CA VAL A 237 1.60 6.18 24.82
C VAL A 237 0.35 6.26 25.67
N VAL A 238 -0.78 5.86 25.09
CA VAL A 238 -2.07 5.89 25.77
C VAL A 238 -2.33 4.60 26.52
N ALA A 239 -2.03 3.47 25.88
CA ALA A 239 -2.24 2.15 26.42
C ALA A 239 -1.25 1.18 25.78
N SER A 240 -0.86 0.18 26.53
CA SER A 240 -0.10 -0.95 26.01
C SER A 240 -0.49 -2.24 26.71
N GLY A 241 -0.22 -3.36 26.07
CA GLY A 241 -0.44 -4.67 26.66
C GLY A 241 0.10 -5.79 25.79
N LEU A 242 0.07 -7.00 26.35
CA LEU A 242 0.42 -8.23 25.64
C LEU A 242 -0.84 -9.01 25.29
N THR A 243 -0.89 -9.62 24.11
CA THR A 243 -1.98 -10.52 23.74
C THR A 243 -1.95 -11.81 24.57
N ASP A 244 -3.13 -12.31 24.90
CA ASP A 244 -3.31 -13.61 25.56
C ASP A 244 -3.16 -14.79 24.58
N ALA A 245 -3.44 -16.01 25.06
CA ALA A 245 -3.39 -17.22 24.24
C ALA A 245 -4.38 -17.22 23.05
N SER A 246 -5.40 -16.35 23.08
CA SER A 246 -6.36 -16.16 21.98
C SER A 246 -5.95 -15.02 21.05
N GLY A 247 -4.74 -14.47 21.22
CA GLY A 247 -4.22 -13.35 20.44
C GLY A 247 -4.90 -12.03 20.74
N VAL A 248 -5.62 -11.92 21.86
CA VAL A 248 -6.43 -10.75 22.20
C VAL A 248 -5.76 -9.93 23.29
N VAL A 249 -5.77 -8.60 23.15
CA VAL A 249 -5.42 -7.65 24.20
C VAL A 249 -6.50 -6.59 24.32
N ARG A 250 -6.83 -6.23 25.56
CA ARG A 250 -7.80 -5.17 25.88
C ARG A 250 -7.04 -3.95 26.36
N LEU A 251 -7.14 -2.88 25.59
CA LEU A 251 -6.51 -1.59 25.86
C LEU A 251 -7.56 -0.63 26.41
N ALA A 252 -7.18 0.15 27.43
CA ALA A 252 -8.01 1.28 27.84
C ALA A 252 -8.08 2.27 26.67
N SER A 253 -9.29 2.64 26.24
CA SER A 253 -9.44 3.75 25.31
C SER A 253 -9.16 5.03 26.07
N PRO A 254 -8.39 5.98 25.51
CA PRO A 254 -8.41 7.32 26.07
C PRO A 254 -9.85 7.81 25.97
N ARG A 255 -10.41 8.35 27.05
CA ARG A 255 -11.55 9.24 26.91
C ARG A 255 -11.02 10.45 26.16
N VAL A 256 -11.31 10.53 24.87
CA VAL A 256 -11.11 11.77 24.11
C VAL A 256 -12.02 12.77 24.80
N GLY A 257 -11.42 13.73 25.52
CA GLY A 257 -12.16 14.74 26.25
C GLY A 257 -13.16 15.43 25.33
N GLN A 258 -14.41 15.49 25.79
CA GLN A 258 -15.36 16.52 25.37
C GLN A 258 -14.81 17.90 25.74
#